data_AF-A0AA87Q3Z3-F1
#
_entry.id   AF-A0AA87Q3Z3-F1
#
_cell.length_a   1.000
_cell.length_b   1.000
_cell.length_c   1.000
_cell.angle_alpha   90.00
_cell.angle_beta   90.00
_cell.angle_gamma   90.00
#
_symmetry.space_group_name_H-M   'P 1'
#
loop_
_entity.id
_entity.type
_entity.pdbx_description
1 polymer ?
#
loop_
_entity_poly.entity_id
_entity_poly.type
_entity_poly.pdbx_seq_one_letter_code
_entity_poly.pdbx_strand_id
1 'polypeptide(L)'
;MLSNLIAWLFATFAIAPLQAEIEQYAAAANLPVEIVQQSRTCLSSQVPLLVQRASQDSYWTVTTIVGVATGWSNPADLLDKNNPACAAIIGLIENRATDAT
;
A
#
# COMPACT_ATOMS: atom_id res chain seq x y z
N MET A 1 -17.89 13.89 19.57
CA MET A 1 -17.25 13.30 20.77
C MET A 1 -16.61 11.94 20.46
N LEU A 2 -17.35 10.98 19.88
CA LEU A 2 -16.80 9.66 19.51
C LEU A 2 -15.67 9.71 18.46
N SER A 3 -15.72 10.63 17.48
CA SER A 3 -14.61 10.81 16.51
C SER A 3 -13.28 11.16 17.16
N ASN A 4 -13.26 11.89 18.27
CA ASN A 4 -12.01 12.24 18.95
C ASN A 4 -11.41 11.03 19.68
N LEU A 5 -12.28 10.17 20.24
CA LEU A 5 -11.88 8.89 20.83
C LEU A 5 -11.31 7.94 19.76
N ILE A 6 -11.98 7.84 18.60
CA ILE A 6 -11.55 6.98 17.49
C ILE A 6 -10.23 7.50 16.88
N ALA A 7 -10.09 8.81 16.69
CA ALA A 7 -8.85 9.42 16.19
C ALA A 7 -7.69 9.24 17.18
N TRP A 8 -7.96 9.34 18.49
CA TRP A 8 -6.97 9.08 19.53
C TRP A 8 -6.56 7.60 19.57
N LEU A 9 -7.50 6.67 19.51
CA LEU A 9 -7.23 5.24 19.37
C LEU A 9 -6.40 4.93 18.12
N PHE A 10 -6.73 5.52 16.97
CA PHE A 10 -5.93 5.37 15.74
C PHE A 10 -4.53 5.96 15.89
N ALA A 11 -4.37 7.14 16.49
CA ALA A 11 -3.05 7.72 16.71
C ALA A 11 -2.19 6.88 17.65
N THR A 12 -2.78 6.34 18.72
CA THR A 12 -2.04 5.57 19.73
C THR A 12 -1.78 4.13 19.30
N PHE A 13 -2.73 3.47 18.62
CA PHE A 13 -2.64 2.05 18.28
C PHE A 13 -2.36 1.75 16.81
N ALA A 14 -2.52 2.73 15.91
CA ALA A 14 -2.08 2.58 14.53
C ALA A 14 -0.82 3.40 14.27
N ILE A 15 -0.77 4.69 14.62
CA ILE A 15 0.36 5.55 14.21
C ILE A 15 1.63 5.31 15.05
N ALA A 16 1.52 5.14 16.37
CA ALA A 16 2.68 4.88 17.22
C ALA A 16 3.36 3.51 16.96
N PRO A 17 2.64 2.37 16.89
CA PRO A 17 3.28 1.10 16.56
C PRO A 17 3.79 1.07 15.13
N LEU A 18 3.08 1.68 14.18
CA LEU A 18 3.53 1.74 12.78
C LEU A 18 4.87 2.47 12.65
N GLN A 19 5.09 3.58 13.38
CA GLN A 19 6.38 4.29 13.35
C GLN A 19 7.54 3.45 13.85
N ALA A 20 7.36 2.75 14.97
CA ALA A 20 8.39 1.85 15.52
C ALA A 20 8.68 0.66 14.60
N GLU A 21 7.64 0.14 13.97
CA GLU A 21 7.74 -0.99 13.04
C GLU A 21 8.40 -0.56 11.72
N ILE A 22 8.14 0.63 11.20
CA ILE A 22 8.83 1.18 10.03
C ILE A 22 10.32 1.33 10.30
N GLU A 23 10.74 1.87 11.45
CA GLU A 23 12.16 2.00 11.79
C GLU A 23 12.84 0.64 11.89
N GLN A 24 12.16 -0.34 12.52
CA GLN A 24 12.69 -1.70 12.65
C GLN A 24 12.74 -2.45 11.32
N TYR A 25 11.70 -2.37 10.48
CA TYR A 25 11.70 -3.03 9.16
C TYR A 25 12.62 -2.32 8.16
N ALA A 26 12.75 -0.99 8.20
CA ALA A 26 13.72 -0.27 7.37
C ALA A 26 15.16 -0.65 7.75
N ALA A 27 15.44 -0.80 9.05
CA ALA A 27 16.73 -1.28 9.53
C ALA A 27 16.96 -2.78 9.24
N ALA A 28 15.93 -3.63 9.38
CA ALA A 28 16.05 -5.09 9.26
C ALA A 28 16.01 -5.59 7.80
N ALA A 29 15.30 -4.90 6.91
CA ALA A 29 15.21 -5.28 5.50
C ALA A 29 16.29 -4.62 4.62
N ASN A 30 17.14 -3.76 5.21
CA ASN A 30 18.17 -2.99 4.49
C ASN A 30 17.62 -2.27 3.25
N LEU A 31 16.33 -1.93 3.29
CA LEU A 31 15.61 -1.31 2.17
C LEU A 31 16.01 0.16 2.11
N PRO A 32 16.35 0.69 0.93
CA PRO A 32 16.69 2.09 0.78
C PRO A 32 15.55 2.97 1.29
N VAL A 33 15.87 3.91 2.17
CA VAL A 33 14.88 4.86 2.74
C VAL A 33 14.18 5.63 1.62
N GLU A 34 14.89 5.86 0.51
CA GLU A 34 14.38 6.48 -0.71
C GLU A 34 13.21 5.68 -1.32
N ILE A 35 13.28 4.35 -1.35
CA ILE A 35 12.21 3.50 -1.89
C ILE A 35 10.98 3.57 -0.98
N VAL A 36 11.16 3.58 0.34
CA VAL A 36 10.06 3.72 1.31
C VAL A 36 9.36 5.08 1.15
N GLN A 37 10.13 6.17 0.99
CA GLN A 37 9.57 7.50 0.81
C GLN A 37 8.83 7.63 -0.53
N GLN A 38 9.41 7.14 -1.63
CA GLN A 38 8.74 7.14 -2.94
C GLN A 38 7.45 6.31 -2.91
N SER A 39 7.49 5.14 -2.27
CA SER A 39 6.31 4.30 -2.07
C SER A 39 5.21 5.04 -1.32
N ARG A 40 5.55 5.77 -0.25
CA ARG A 40 4.58 6.60 0.49
C ARG A 40 3.98 7.69 -0.37
N THR A 41 4.80 8.39 -1.17
CA THR A 41 4.32 9.40 -2.09
C THR A 41 3.35 8.79 -3.11
N CYS A 42 3.70 7.65 -3.70
CA CYS A 42 2.80 6.90 -4.58
C CYS A 42 1.47 6.58 -3.89
N LEU A 43 1.53 5.90 -2.75
CA LEU A 43 0.34 5.45 -2.02
C LEU A 43 -0.54 6.63 -1.57
N SER A 44 0.06 7.74 -1.13
CA SER A 44 -0.69 8.94 -0.74
C SER A 44 -1.52 9.53 -1.88
N SER A 45 -1.09 9.36 -3.13
CA SER A 45 -1.81 9.81 -4.32
C SER A 45 -2.81 8.77 -4.85
N GLN A 46 -2.49 7.49 -4.73
CA GLN A 46 -3.26 6.41 -5.37
C GLN A 46 -4.34 5.81 -4.47
N VAL A 47 -4.06 5.66 -3.17
CA VAL A 47 -4.98 5.05 -2.21
C VAL A 47 -6.33 5.77 -2.17
N PRO A 48 -6.41 7.12 -2.13
CA PRO A 48 -7.72 7.80 -2.16
C PRO A 48 -8.54 7.48 -3.42
N LEU A 49 -7.90 7.36 -4.59
CA LEU A 49 -8.57 7.03 -5.85
C LEU A 49 -9.08 5.58 -5.86
N LEU A 50 -8.28 4.65 -5.33
CA LEU A 50 -8.68 3.25 -5.18
C LEU A 50 -9.85 3.10 -4.20
N VAL A 51 -9.83 3.83 -3.07
CA VAL A 51 -10.94 3.84 -2.11
C VAL A 51 -12.21 4.43 -2.73
N GLN A 52 -12.09 5.51 -3.49
CA GLN A 52 -13.21 6.10 -4.20
C GLN A 52 -13.80 5.10 -5.20
N ARG A 53 -12.97 4.45 -6.02
CA ARG A 53 -13.42 3.43 -6.96
C ARG A 53 -14.07 2.25 -6.24
N ALA A 54 -13.47 1.78 -5.15
CA ALA A 54 -14.01 0.67 -4.38
C ALA A 54 -15.41 0.95 -3.81
N SER A 55 -15.67 2.21 -3.42
CA SER A 55 -17.00 2.63 -2.97
C SER A 55 -18.04 2.73 -4.09
N GLN A 56 -17.60 2.92 -5.34
CA GLN A 56 -18.48 3.13 -6.50
C GLN A 56 -18.71 1.86 -7.32
N ASP A 57 -17.75 0.93 -7.30
CA ASP A 57 -17.75 -0.28 -8.13
C ASP A 57 -17.51 -1.52 -7.27
N SER A 58 -18.61 -2.09 -6.76
CA SER A 58 -18.59 -3.29 -5.93
C SER A 58 -18.13 -4.53 -6.71
N TYR A 59 -18.44 -4.61 -8.00
CA TYR A 59 -18.03 -5.73 -8.85
C TYR A 59 -16.52 -5.74 -9.10
N TRP A 60 -15.95 -4.58 -9.47
CA TRP A 60 -14.51 -4.41 -9.58
C TRP A 60 -13.82 -4.71 -8.24
N THR A 61 -14.35 -4.22 -7.13
CA THR A 61 -13.76 -4.46 -5.80
C THR A 61 -13.66 -5.94 -5.47
N VAL A 62 -14.76 -6.68 -5.61
CA VAL A 62 -14.78 -8.12 -5.31
C VAL A 62 -13.83 -8.88 -6.25
N THR A 63 -13.89 -8.61 -7.55
CA THR A 63 -13.03 -9.30 -8.53
C THR A 63 -11.55 -8.98 -8.34
N THR A 64 -11.20 -7.74 -8.00
CA THR A 64 -9.83 -7.33 -7.65
C THR A 64 -9.33 -8.02 -6.39
N ILE A 65 -10.12 -8.04 -5.30
CA ILE A 65 -9.72 -8.70 -4.06
C ILE A 65 -9.45 -10.18 -4.30
N VAL A 66 -10.38 -10.87 -4.98
CA VAL A 66 -10.23 -12.29 -5.31
C VAL A 66 -9.02 -12.50 -6.21
N GLY A 67 -8.89 -11.72 -7.30
CA GLY A 67 -7.79 -11.84 -8.25
C GLY A 67 -6.43 -11.65 -7.60
N VAL A 68 -6.26 -10.65 -6.73
CA VAL A 68 -5.02 -10.42 -6.00
C VAL A 68 -4.77 -11.53 -4.98
N ALA A 69 -5.80 -11.97 -4.24
CA ALA A 69 -5.66 -13.01 -3.21
C ALA A 69 -5.29 -14.38 -3.80
N THR A 70 -5.79 -14.71 -5.00
CA THR A 70 -5.46 -15.96 -5.70
C THR A 70 -4.22 -15.84 -6.59
N GLY A 71 -3.60 -14.66 -6.67
CA GLY A 71 -2.46 -14.39 -7.56
C GLY A 71 -2.82 -14.28 -9.05
N TRP A 72 -4.11 -14.26 -9.40
CA TRP A 72 -4.57 -14.06 -10.78
C TRP A 72 -4.40 -12.63 -11.28
N SER A 73 -4.31 -11.66 -10.37
CA SER A 73 -4.08 -10.25 -10.68
C SER A 73 -2.89 -9.74 -9.90
N ASN A 74 -2.00 -9.00 -10.56
CA ASN A 74 -0.85 -8.43 -9.89
C ASN A 74 -1.28 -7.16 -9.14
N PRO A 75 -0.99 -7.02 -7.83
CA PRO A 75 -1.32 -5.79 -7.10
C PRO A 75 -0.65 -4.53 -7.68
N ALA A 76 0.44 -4.66 -8.45
CA ALA A 76 1.04 -3.55 -9.19
C ALA A 76 0.09 -2.95 -10.26
N ASP A 77 -0.90 -3.70 -10.75
CA ASP A 77 -1.89 -3.21 -11.72
C ASP A 77 -2.89 -2.22 -11.10
N LEU A 78 -2.96 -2.15 -9.76
CA LEU A 78 -3.75 -1.14 -9.05
C LEU A 78 -3.07 0.23 -9.02
N LEU A 79 -1.78 0.26 -9.36
CA LEU A 79 -0.97 1.46 -9.34
C LEU A 79 -0.84 2.03 -10.75
N ASP A 80 -0.97 3.35 -10.88
CA ASP A 80 -0.63 4.11 -12.07
C ASP A 80 0.85 3.95 -12.45
N LYS A 81 1.07 3.24 -13.56
CA LYS A 81 2.38 2.95 -14.16
C LYS A 81 3.04 4.20 -14.76
N ASN A 82 2.28 5.28 -14.99
CA ASN A 82 2.81 6.54 -15.50
C ASN A 82 3.30 7.47 -14.38
N ASN A 83 3.00 7.16 -13.12
CA ASN A 83 3.42 7.97 -11.99
C ASN A 83 4.86 7.58 -11.56
N PRO A 84 5.86 8.49 -11.68
CA PRO A 84 7.24 8.19 -11.33
C PRO A 84 7.44 7.87 -9.85
N ALA A 85 6.56 8.35 -8.96
CA ALA A 85 6.60 7.98 -7.54
C ALA A 85 6.28 6.48 -7.33
N CYS A 86 5.57 5.86 -8.27
CA CYS A 86 5.10 4.48 -8.17
C CYS A 86 6.05 3.46 -8.78
N ALA A 87 6.99 3.90 -9.62
CA ALA A 87 7.93 3.02 -10.30
C ALA A 87 8.71 2.11 -9.31
N ALA A 88 9.14 2.66 -8.18
CA ALA A 88 9.90 1.91 -7.19
C ALA A 88 9.09 0.79 -6.50
N ILE A 89 7.84 1.07 -6.11
CA ILE A 89 6.98 0.06 -5.46
C ILE A 89 6.46 -0.97 -6.47
N ILE A 90 6.20 -0.56 -7.72
CA ILE A 90 5.82 -1.49 -8.81
C ILE A 90 6.96 -2.49 -9.05
N GLY A 91 8.18 -2.01 -9.24
CA GLY A 91 9.34 -2.89 -9.45
C GLY A 91 9.58 -3.84 -8.27
N LEU A 92 9.37 -3.39 -7.02
CA LEU A 92 9.44 -4.25 -5.84
C LEU A 92 8.40 -5.39 -5.85
N ILE A 93 7.17 -5.08 -6.25
CA ILE A 93 6.07 -6.05 -6.33
C ILE A 93 6.34 -7.07 -7.45
N GLU A 94 6.78 -6.60 -8.61
CA GLU A 94 7.08 -7.44 -9.77
C GLU A 94 8.26 -8.39 -9.53
N ASN A 95 9.32 -7.91 -8.84
CA ASN A 95 10.45 -8.77 -8.46
C ASN A 95 10.03 -9.88 -7.49
N ARG A 96 9.21 -9.56 -6.46
CA ARG A 96 8.67 -10.60 -5.56
C ARG A 96 7.80 -11.63 -6.26
N ALA A 97 7.06 -11.24 -7.29
CA ALA A 97 6.27 -12.18 -8.09
C ALA A 97 7.16 -13.16 -8.87
N THR A 98 8.37 -12.75 -9.23
CA THR A 98 9.34 -13.56 -9.99
C THR A 98 10.06 -14.56 -9.09
N ASP A 99 10.32 -14.21 -7.82
CA ASP A 99 10.94 -15.09 -6.83
C ASP A 99 10.00 -16.17 -6.26
N ALA A 100 8.69 -16.01 -6.47
CA ALA A 100 7.65 -16.93 -5.97
C ALA A 100 7.26 -18.03 -7.00
N THR A 101 7.91 -18.06 -8.16
CA THR A 101 7.76 -19.08 -9.23
C THR A 101 8.97 -20.01 -9.28
#